data_AF-A0A0S7EVI5-F1
#
_entry.id   AF-A0A0S7EVI5-F1
#
_cell.length_a   1.000
_cell.length_b   1.000
_cell.length_c   1.000
_cell.angle_alpha   90.00
_cell.angle_beta   90.00
_cell.angle_gamma   90.00
#
_symmetry.space_group_name_H-M   'P 1'
#
loop_
_entity.id
_entity.type
_entity.pdbx_description
1 polymer ?
#
loop_
_entity_poly.entity_id
_entity_poly.type
_entity_poly.pdbx_seq_one_letter_code
_entity_poly.pdbx_strand_id
1 'polypeptide(L)'
;GGAAMAALHQCELIQNMIDISISSLQGLRTKCAASNDLTQQEIRTLEVKLMKYICKQLQCKRKIPDTERPEALDSYPRLRDWLRTVNLRPELIQAVETKLSLDTLLQMTGAQVRDAMKRLGSSSEECTRLGAALSCLRSATESGGEMKEDGVSWLPEPTRRDSGSLLTADQLPFLGAPLRPHSPSPLNRVFYGK
;
A
#
# COMPACT_ATOMS: atom_id res chain seq x y z
N GLY A 1 9.00 -3.68 22.59
CA GLY A 1 7.87 -4.51 23.07
C GLY A 1 7.19 -5.27 21.92
N GLY A 2 6.25 -6.17 22.22
CA GLY A 2 5.51 -6.94 21.20
C GLY A 2 4.73 -6.08 20.20
N ALA A 3 4.21 -4.93 20.64
CA ALA A 3 3.54 -3.96 19.76
C ALA A 3 4.51 -3.33 18.73
N ALA A 4 5.75 -3.04 19.13
CA ALA A 4 6.77 -2.50 18.25
C ALA A 4 7.17 -3.49 17.14
N MET A 5 7.30 -4.77 17.49
CA MET A 5 7.58 -5.84 16.52
C MET A 5 6.41 -6.07 15.56
N ALA A 6 5.16 -6.01 16.06
CA ALA A 6 3.97 -6.10 15.21
C ALA A 6 3.87 -4.92 14.23
N ALA A 7 4.17 -3.70 14.69
CA ALA A 7 4.20 -2.51 13.84
C ALA A 7 5.30 -2.60 12.77
N LEU A 8 6.48 -3.10 13.13
CA LEU A 8 7.57 -3.34 12.17
C LEU A 8 7.17 -4.37 11.11
N HIS A 9 6.63 -5.51 11.53
CA HIS A 9 6.16 -6.53 10.60
C HIS A 9 5.06 -6.01 9.66
N GLN A 10 4.14 -5.22 10.19
CA GLN A 10 3.13 -4.55 9.37
C GLN A 10 3.75 -3.61 8.33
N CYS A 11 4.76 -2.82 8.70
CA CYS A 11 5.48 -1.95 7.77
C CYS A 11 6.21 -2.75 6.67
N GLU A 12 6.79 -3.90 7.00
CA GLU A 12 7.45 -4.78 6.03
C GLU A 12 6.45 -5.36 5.00
N LEU A 13 5.30 -5.87 5.47
CA LEU A 13 4.26 -6.39 4.58
C LEU A 13 3.72 -5.28 3.66
N ILE A 14 3.51 -4.07 4.20
CA ILE A 14 3.11 -2.92 3.41
C ILE A 14 4.21 -2.53 2.41
N GLN A 15 5.48 -2.61 2.80
CA GLN A 15 6.60 -2.28 1.91
C GLN A 15 6.64 -3.19 0.69
N ASN A 16 6.40 -4.50 0.85
CA ASN A 16 6.31 -5.43 -0.28
C ASN A 16 5.22 -4.99 -1.27
N MET A 17 4.07 -4.54 -0.76
CA MET A 17 2.98 -4.03 -1.60
C MET A 17 3.34 -2.70 -2.28
N ILE A 18 4.11 -1.83 -1.61
CA ILE A 18 4.66 -0.60 -2.19
C ILE A 18 5.62 -0.93 -3.34
N ASP A 19 6.58 -1.85 -3.13
CA ASP A 19 7.60 -2.19 -4.11
C ASP A 19 6.99 -2.75 -5.41
N ILE A 20 6.00 -3.65 -5.28
CA ILE A 20 5.23 -4.18 -6.41
C ILE A 20 4.46 -3.06 -7.11
N SER A 21 3.73 -2.25 -6.34
CA SER A 21 2.86 -1.21 -6.92
C SER A 21 3.66 -0.08 -7.59
N ILE A 22 4.85 0.27 -7.07
CA ILE A 22 5.77 1.23 -7.70
C ILE A 22 6.31 0.67 -9.01
N SER A 23 6.69 -0.61 -9.04
CA SER A 23 7.18 -1.26 -10.27
C SER A 23 6.13 -1.21 -11.38
N SER A 24 4.87 -1.53 -11.05
CA SER A 24 3.75 -1.40 -11.98
C SER A 24 3.51 0.04 -12.42
N LEU A 25 3.50 0.99 -11.49
CA LEU A 25 3.30 2.42 -11.76
C LEU A 25 4.36 2.97 -12.71
N GLN A 26 5.63 2.63 -12.50
CA GLN A 26 6.73 3.02 -13.38
C GLN A 26 6.61 2.37 -14.76
N GLY A 27 6.19 1.11 -14.82
CA GLY A 27 5.87 0.42 -16.06
C GLY A 27 4.81 1.16 -16.88
N LEU A 28 3.70 1.54 -16.25
CA LEU A 28 2.62 2.29 -16.92
C LEU A 28 3.09 3.66 -17.42
N ARG A 29 3.91 4.37 -16.64
CA ARG A 29 4.43 5.70 -17.01
C ARG A 29 5.45 5.66 -18.17
N THR A 30 6.17 4.56 -18.35
CA THR A 30 7.29 4.47 -19.32
C THR A 30 6.98 3.63 -20.55
N LYS A 31 6.15 2.58 -20.42
CA LYS A 31 5.93 1.58 -21.48
C LYS A 31 4.58 1.71 -22.16
N CYS A 32 3.57 2.23 -21.47
CA CYS A 32 2.23 2.40 -22.03
C CYS A 32 2.09 3.81 -22.62
N ALA A 33 1.21 3.97 -23.61
CA ALA A 33 0.83 5.29 -24.10
C ALA A 33 0.14 6.04 -22.96
N ALA A 34 0.90 6.81 -22.18
CA ALA A 34 0.41 7.57 -21.04
C ALA A 34 -0.66 8.61 -21.43
N SER A 35 -0.93 8.82 -22.72
CA SER A 35 -2.03 9.64 -23.22
C SER A 35 -3.38 8.91 -23.29
N ASN A 36 -3.44 7.60 -23.06
CA ASN A 36 -4.70 6.85 -23.00
C ASN A 36 -5.38 7.08 -21.64
N ASP A 37 -6.66 7.45 -21.66
CA ASP A 37 -7.48 7.66 -20.47
C ASP A 37 -7.47 6.47 -19.52
N LEU A 38 -7.51 5.24 -20.06
CA LEU A 38 -7.45 4.02 -19.24
C LEU A 38 -6.12 3.92 -18.48
N THR A 39 -5.01 4.16 -19.16
CA THR A 39 -3.67 4.14 -18.54
C THR A 39 -3.52 5.25 -17.50
N GLN A 40 -4.06 6.45 -17.77
CA GLN A 40 -4.09 7.53 -16.79
C GLN A 40 -4.92 7.17 -15.56
N GLN A 41 -6.08 6.53 -15.75
CA GLN A 41 -6.92 6.07 -14.65
C GLN A 41 -6.17 5.04 -13.79
N GLU A 42 -5.49 4.06 -14.39
CA GLU A 42 -4.69 3.07 -13.65
C GLU A 42 -3.52 3.71 -12.88
N ILE A 43 -2.84 4.69 -13.50
CA ILE A 43 -1.79 5.48 -12.84
C ILE A 43 -2.39 6.19 -11.60
N ARG A 44 -3.53 6.87 -11.74
CA ARG A 44 -4.19 7.56 -10.60
C ARG A 44 -4.60 6.58 -9.50
N THR A 45 -5.15 5.42 -9.86
CA THR A 45 -5.52 4.38 -8.89
C THR A 45 -4.30 3.88 -8.11
N LEU A 46 -3.18 3.62 -8.79
CA LEU A 46 -1.93 3.21 -8.13
C LEU A 46 -1.33 4.33 -7.27
N GLU A 47 -1.35 5.58 -7.72
CA GLU A 47 -0.89 6.74 -6.94
C GLU A 47 -1.66 6.86 -5.61
N VAL A 48 -2.99 6.75 -5.67
CA VAL A 48 -3.85 6.78 -4.48
C VAL A 48 -3.55 5.59 -3.57
N LYS A 49 -3.44 4.37 -4.13
CA LYS A 49 -3.15 3.15 -3.37
C LYS A 49 -1.80 3.25 -2.63
N LEU A 50 -0.76 3.71 -3.32
CA LEU A 50 0.57 3.93 -2.74
C LEU A 50 0.55 4.99 -1.65
N MET A 51 -0.16 6.09 -1.85
CA MET A 51 -0.31 7.12 -0.81
C MET A 51 -0.92 6.54 0.46
N LYS A 52 -1.95 5.70 0.35
CA LYS A 52 -2.57 5.00 1.48
C LYS A 52 -1.57 4.10 2.22
N TYR A 53 -0.74 3.34 1.49
CA TYR A 53 0.29 2.47 2.06
C TYR A 53 1.35 3.26 2.83
N ILE A 54 1.84 4.37 2.25
CA ILE A 54 2.84 5.24 2.86
C ILE A 54 2.29 5.90 4.14
N CYS A 55 1.04 6.40 4.10
CA CYS A 55 0.37 6.93 5.27
C CYS A 55 0.25 5.87 6.38
N LYS A 56 -0.07 4.62 6.01
CA LYS A 56 -0.19 3.51 6.98
C LYS A 56 1.14 3.18 7.65
N GLN A 57 2.23 3.10 6.90
CA GLN A 57 3.58 2.91 7.47
C GLN A 57 3.93 4.03 8.47
N LEU A 58 3.63 5.28 8.13
CA LEU A 58 3.88 6.42 9.01
C LEU A 58 3.02 6.37 10.27
N GLN A 59 1.77 5.94 10.18
CA GLN A 59 0.90 5.71 11.34
C GLN A 59 1.43 4.58 12.22
N CYS A 60 1.86 3.45 11.65
CA CYS A 60 2.48 2.36 12.38
C CYS A 60 3.74 2.82 13.14
N LYS A 61 4.59 3.63 12.50
CA LYS A 61 5.77 4.24 13.14
C LYS A 61 5.39 5.13 14.34
N ARG A 62 4.43 6.04 14.15
CA ARG A 62 4.03 7.03 15.18
C ARG A 62 3.24 6.43 16.36
N LYS A 63 2.58 5.29 16.16
CA LYS A 63 1.92 4.56 17.26
C LYS A 63 2.91 4.02 18.29
N ILE A 64 4.16 3.81 17.89
CA ILE A 64 5.21 3.32 18.78
C ILE A 64 5.98 4.52 19.35
N PRO A 65 6.06 4.65 20.69
CA PRO A 65 6.82 5.73 21.31
C PRO A 65 8.30 5.63 20.93
N ASP A 66 8.99 6.77 20.84
CA ASP A 66 10.38 6.83 20.39
C ASP A 66 11.32 5.96 21.26
N THR A 67 11.01 5.77 22.54
CA THR A 67 11.78 4.94 23.48
C THR A 67 11.71 3.43 23.19
N GLU A 68 10.66 2.97 22.51
CA GLU A 68 10.46 1.55 22.19
C GLU A 68 10.56 1.25 20.70
N ARG A 69 10.89 2.27 19.90
CA ARG A 69 10.92 2.16 18.46
C ARG A 69 12.18 1.42 18.00
N PRO A 70 12.05 0.35 17.20
CA PRO A 70 13.19 -0.29 16.57
C PRO A 70 13.78 0.62 15.50
N GLU A 71 15.11 0.64 15.35
CA GLU A 71 15.80 1.44 14.31
C GLU A 71 15.30 1.11 12.89
N ALA A 72 14.94 -0.15 12.65
CA ALA A 72 14.35 -0.58 11.38
C ALA A 72 13.01 0.12 11.09
N LEU A 73 12.23 0.48 12.12
CA LEU A 73 10.95 1.17 11.95
C LEU A 73 11.16 2.65 11.56
N ASP A 74 12.26 3.28 11.97
CA ASP A 74 12.59 4.65 11.59
C ASP A 74 12.92 4.81 10.09
N SER A 75 13.29 3.70 9.43
CA SER A 75 13.48 3.68 7.98
C SER A 75 12.17 3.80 7.19
N TYR A 76 11.01 3.73 7.85
CA TYR A 76 9.70 3.80 7.22
C TYR A 76 8.97 5.14 7.49
N PRO A 77 8.15 5.61 6.52
CA PRO A 77 8.13 5.15 5.13
C PRO A 77 9.37 5.64 4.37
N ARG A 78 9.80 4.90 3.35
CA ARG A 78 10.98 5.26 2.55
C ARG A 78 10.70 6.52 1.73
N LEU A 79 11.51 7.55 1.94
CA LEU A 79 11.39 8.84 1.22
C LEU A 79 11.36 8.64 -0.30
N ARG A 80 12.25 7.79 -0.82
CA ARG A 80 12.36 7.45 -2.25
C ARG A 80 11.04 7.00 -2.86
N ASP A 81 10.37 6.10 -2.17
CA ASP A 81 9.15 5.46 -2.66
C ASP A 81 8.00 6.47 -2.70
N TRP A 82 7.90 7.33 -1.70
CA TRP A 82 6.95 8.42 -1.69
C TRP A 82 7.20 9.44 -2.81
N LEU A 83 8.45 9.87 -3.03
CA LEU A 83 8.76 10.81 -4.12
C LEU A 83 8.48 10.19 -5.51
N ARG A 84 8.69 8.88 -5.68
CA ARG A 84 8.30 8.14 -6.89
C ARG A 84 6.79 8.11 -7.09
N THR A 85 6.00 7.90 -6.03
CA THR A 85 4.53 7.98 -6.08
C THR A 85 4.09 9.36 -6.55
N VAL A 86 4.68 10.43 -6.00
CA VAL A 86 4.42 11.85 -6.35
C VAL A 86 4.86 12.22 -7.78
N ASN A 87 5.52 11.31 -8.49
CA ASN A 87 5.98 11.51 -9.86
C ASN A 87 6.97 12.68 -9.99
N LEU A 88 8.00 12.69 -9.14
CA LEU A 88 9.14 13.58 -9.31
C LEU A 88 10.18 12.98 -10.28
N ARG A 89 10.97 13.86 -10.91
CA ARG A 89 12.09 13.44 -11.77
C ARG A 89 13.16 12.69 -10.96
N PRO A 90 13.80 11.65 -11.52
CA PRO A 90 14.85 10.88 -10.83
C PRO A 90 15.99 11.73 -10.27
N GLU A 91 16.40 12.77 -10.99
CA GLU A 91 17.48 13.69 -10.59
C GLU A 91 17.08 14.48 -9.34
N LEU A 92 15.82 14.93 -9.30
CA LEU A 92 15.27 15.64 -8.15
C LEU A 92 15.08 14.71 -6.95
N ILE A 93 14.65 13.47 -7.17
CA ILE A 93 14.54 12.45 -6.11
C ILE A 93 15.90 12.26 -5.42
N GLN A 94 16.97 12.08 -6.21
CA GLN A 94 18.32 11.94 -5.68
C GLN A 94 18.79 13.19 -4.93
N ALA A 95 18.48 14.39 -5.44
CA ALA A 95 18.82 15.65 -4.79
C ALA A 95 18.06 15.87 -3.46
N VAL A 96 16.80 15.42 -3.38
CA VAL A 96 16.00 15.48 -2.15
C VAL A 96 16.53 14.47 -1.13
N GLU A 97 16.76 13.20 -1.51
CA GLU A 97 17.27 12.16 -0.61
C GLU A 97 18.64 12.47 -0.01
N THR A 98 19.49 13.19 -0.73
CA THR A 98 20.84 13.57 -0.26
C THR A 98 20.82 14.76 0.70
N LYS A 99 19.79 15.61 0.66
CA LYS A 99 19.75 16.86 1.45
C LYS A 99 18.65 16.90 2.50
N LEU A 100 17.62 16.08 2.37
CA LEU A 100 16.41 16.14 3.19
C LEU A 100 15.94 14.73 3.55
N SER A 101 15.34 14.62 4.74
CA SER A 101 14.57 13.44 5.14
C SER A 101 13.08 13.70 5.02
N LEU A 102 12.27 12.64 5.02
CA LEU A 102 10.82 12.77 5.02
C LEU A 102 10.32 13.47 6.29
N ASP A 103 10.90 13.15 7.45
CA ASP A 103 10.53 13.78 8.72
C ASP A 103 10.83 15.29 8.71
N THR A 104 11.96 15.71 8.13
CA THR A 104 12.25 17.14 7.91
C THR A 104 11.21 17.80 6.99
N LEU A 105 10.87 17.17 5.87
CA LEU A 105 9.85 17.68 4.94
C LEU A 105 8.47 17.81 5.60
N LEU A 106 8.13 16.92 6.54
CA LEU A 106 6.88 16.97 7.30
C LEU A 106 6.86 18.11 8.33
N GLN A 107 8.01 18.46 8.91
CA GLN A 107 8.13 19.56 9.89
C GLN A 107 8.17 20.96 9.24
N MET A 108 8.61 21.06 7.98
CA MET A 108 8.72 22.34 7.28
C MET A 108 7.35 23.00 7.03
N THR A 109 7.29 24.33 7.06
CA THR A 109 6.11 25.07 6.57
C THR A 109 6.00 24.98 5.04
N GLY A 110 4.83 25.26 4.49
CA GLY A 110 4.63 25.28 3.03
C GLY A 110 5.60 26.24 2.32
N ALA A 111 5.96 27.37 2.92
CA ALA A 111 6.95 28.29 2.36
C ALA A 111 8.36 27.70 2.31
N GLN A 112 8.79 27.04 3.41
CA GLN A 112 10.10 26.39 3.49
C GLN A 112 10.22 25.23 2.49
N VAL A 113 9.16 24.44 2.31
CA VAL A 113 9.15 23.36 1.30
C VAL A 113 9.35 23.93 -0.09
N ARG A 114 8.61 24.98 -0.47
CA ARG A 114 8.74 25.59 -1.79
C ARG A 114 10.15 26.13 -2.03
N ASP A 115 10.71 26.79 -1.03
CA ASP A 115 12.05 27.38 -1.09
C ASP A 115 13.15 26.30 -1.18
N ALA A 116 13.04 25.22 -0.39
CA ALA A 116 13.95 24.08 -0.50
C ALA A 116 13.85 23.37 -1.86
N MET A 117 12.64 23.13 -2.35
CA MET A 117 12.43 22.50 -3.66
C MET A 117 12.99 23.36 -4.80
N LYS A 118 12.79 24.68 -4.76
CA LYS A 118 13.41 25.62 -5.72
C LYS A 118 14.93 25.55 -5.71
N ARG A 119 15.57 25.51 -4.52
CA ARG A 119 17.03 25.34 -4.41
C ARG A 119 17.54 24.01 -4.96
N LEU A 120 16.71 22.98 -4.95
CA LEU A 120 17.02 21.66 -5.51
C LEU A 120 16.75 21.58 -7.02
N GLY A 121 16.27 22.65 -7.65
CA GLY A 121 16.00 22.69 -9.10
C GLY A 121 14.64 22.13 -9.51
N SER A 122 13.66 22.09 -8.60
CA SER A 122 12.30 21.67 -8.93
C SER A 122 11.58 22.69 -9.82
N SER A 123 10.73 22.22 -10.74
CA SER A 123 9.78 23.07 -11.46
C SER A 123 8.64 23.55 -10.55
N SER A 124 7.91 24.58 -11.00
CA SER A 124 6.71 25.04 -10.27
C SER A 124 5.62 23.97 -10.15
N GLU A 125 5.53 23.07 -11.14
CA GLU A 125 4.57 21.98 -11.15
C GLU A 125 4.97 20.89 -10.15
N GLU A 126 6.25 20.49 -10.12
CA GLU A 126 6.80 19.54 -9.15
C GLU A 126 6.64 20.06 -7.72
N CYS A 127 6.90 21.36 -7.52
CA CYS A 127 6.75 22.02 -6.23
C CYS A 127 5.28 22.03 -5.76
N THR A 128 4.33 22.28 -6.67
CA THR A 128 2.90 22.26 -6.36
C THR A 128 2.43 20.85 -6.01
N ARG A 129 2.85 19.85 -6.81
CA ARG A 129 2.50 18.45 -6.62
C ARG A 129 3.06 17.89 -5.31
N LEU A 130 4.32 18.20 -4.99
CA LEU A 130 4.90 17.83 -3.69
C LEU A 130 4.18 18.51 -2.53
N GLY A 131 3.86 19.81 -2.65
CA GLY A 131 3.12 20.55 -1.63
C GLY A 131 1.77 19.92 -1.32
N ALA A 132 0.99 19.56 -2.36
CA ALA A 132 -0.28 18.87 -2.21
C ALA A 132 -0.11 17.49 -1.54
N ALA A 133 0.85 16.70 -2.00
CA ALA A 133 1.14 15.39 -1.43
C ALA A 133 1.57 15.46 0.05
N LEU A 134 2.37 16.48 0.43
CA LEU A 134 2.76 16.72 1.81
C LEU A 134 1.57 17.10 2.68
N SER A 135 0.68 17.96 2.19
CA SER A 135 -0.55 18.30 2.90
C SER A 135 -1.40 17.05 3.15
N CYS A 136 -1.59 16.20 2.13
CA CYS A 136 -2.30 14.93 2.29
C CYS A 136 -1.63 14.02 3.34
N LEU A 137 -0.30 13.91 3.29
CA LEU A 137 0.46 13.08 4.21
C LEU A 137 0.36 13.60 5.65
N ARG A 138 0.41 14.93 5.86
CA ARG A 138 0.25 15.55 7.19
C ARG A 138 -1.13 15.30 7.76
N SER A 139 -2.19 15.60 7.00
CA SER A 139 -3.56 15.42 7.47
C SER A 139 -3.86 13.95 7.82
N ALA A 140 -3.34 13.00 7.04
CA ALA A 140 -3.49 11.57 7.33
C ALA A 140 -2.78 11.12 8.62
N THR A 141 -1.83 11.92 9.11
CA THR A 141 -1.08 11.63 10.33
C THR A 141 -1.59 12.37 11.56
N GLU A 142 -2.18 13.55 11.37
CA GLU A 142 -2.79 14.35 12.44
C GLU A 142 -4.18 13.86 12.80
N SER A 143 -4.92 13.33 11.81
CA SER A 143 -6.29 12.90 12.03
C SER A 143 -6.42 11.75 13.03
N GLY A 144 -5.36 11.00 13.34
CA GLY A 144 -5.35 9.86 14.28
C GLY A 144 -6.39 8.75 14.00
N GLY A 145 -7.19 8.95 12.96
CA GLY A 145 -8.46 8.30 12.73
C GLY A 145 -8.28 7.27 11.65
N GLU A 146 -8.81 6.09 11.94
CA GLU A 146 -8.99 5.01 10.99
C GLU A 146 -9.49 5.60 9.68
N MET A 147 -8.64 5.57 8.65
CA MET A 147 -9.10 5.86 7.31
C MET A 147 -10.15 4.79 7.03
N LYS A 148 -11.43 5.21 7.03
CA LYS A 148 -12.62 4.38 6.94
C LYS A 148 -12.32 3.20 6.03
N GLU A 149 -12.39 2.01 6.61
CA GLU A 149 -11.97 0.73 6.03
C GLU A 149 -12.82 0.42 4.80
N ASP A 150 -12.51 1.07 3.68
CA ASP A 150 -13.21 0.84 2.42
C ASP A 150 -12.28 0.00 1.53
N GLY A 151 -12.46 -1.32 1.64
CA GLY A 151 -12.12 -2.29 0.60
C GLY A 151 -10.77 -3.00 0.65
N VAL A 152 -9.94 -2.79 1.68
CA VAL A 152 -8.74 -3.60 1.89
C VAL A 152 -8.77 -4.10 3.32
N SER A 153 -9.23 -5.34 3.53
CA SER A 153 -8.91 -6.09 4.73
C SER A 153 -7.39 -6.20 4.78
N TRP A 154 -6.77 -5.40 5.66
CA TRP A 154 -5.33 -5.20 5.64
C TRP A 154 -4.62 -6.44 6.18
N LEU A 155 -4.37 -7.38 5.26
CA LEU A 155 -3.58 -8.61 5.40
C LEU A 155 -4.24 -9.69 6.27
N PRO A 156 -4.18 -10.97 5.87
CA PRO A 156 -4.64 -12.05 6.73
C PRO A 156 -3.72 -12.17 7.95
N GLU A 157 -4.32 -12.29 9.14
CA GLU A 157 -3.61 -12.73 10.34
C GLU A 157 -2.78 -13.97 10.01
N PRO A 158 -1.49 -14.04 10.42
CA PRO A 158 -0.72 -15.27 10.28
C PRO A 158 -1.48 -16.33 11.08
N THR A 159 -2.04 -17.31 10.37
CA THR A 159 -2.81 -18.40 10.97
C THR A 159 -1.98 -18.99 12.10
N ARG A 160 -2.40 -18.74 13.34
CA ARG A 160 -1.84 -19.44 14.50
C ARG A 160 -2.05 -20.92 14.23
N ARG A 161 -0.99 -21.63 13.87
CA ARG A 161 -0.92 -23.07 14.06
C ARG A 161 -0.98 -23.30 15.56
N ASP A 162 -2.17 -23.62 16.05
CA ASP A 162 -2.30 -24.32 17.31
C ASP A 162 -2.29 -25.82 16.97
N SER A 163 -1.23 -26.50 17.39
CA SER A 163 -1.12 -27.95 17.39
C SER A 163 -1.15 -28.42 18.83
N GLY A 164 -2.15 -29.24 19.15
CA GLY A 164 -2.39 -29.89 20.44
C GLY A 164 -3.90 -29.82 20.74
N SER A 165 -4.66 -30.91 20.91
CA SER A 165 -4.35 -32.14 21.61
C SER A 165 -5.30 -33.26 21.19
N LEU A 166 -4.79 -34.48 21.33
CA LEU A 166 -5.46 -35.78 21.21
C LEU A 166 -6.66 -35.95 22.15
N LEU A 167 -7.42 -37.03 21.84
CA LEU A 167 -8.52 -37.72 22.56
C LEU A 167 -9.91 -37.29 22.05
N THR A 168 -10.81 -38.16 21.61
CA THR A 168 -11.09 -39.53 22.08
C THR A 168 -11.81 -40.32 20.98
N ALA A 169 -11.46 -41.59 20.82
CA ALA A 169 -12.24 -42.56 20.07
C ALA A 169 -13.55 -42.89 20.83
N ASP A 170 -14.48 -43.47 20.06
CA ASP A 170 -15.71 -44.15 20.48
C ASP A 170 -17.01 -43.32 20.41
N GLN A 171 -17.86 -43.70 19.43
CA GLN A 171 -19.31 -43.93 19.50
C GLN A 171 -19.99 -43.62 18.14
N LEU A 172 -20.22 -44.67 17.35
CA LEU A 172 -21.34 -44.77 16.38
C LEU A 172 -22.60 -45.22 17.19
N PRO A 173 -23.88 -45.04 16.75
CA PRO A 173 -24.32 -45.16 15.35
C PRO A 173 -25.61 -44.37 14.91
N PHE A 174 -25.99 -44.57 13.63
CA PHE A 174 -27.33 -44.46 12.99
C PHE A 174 -28.02 -43.09 12.79
N LEU A 175 -28.14 -42.64 11.52
CA LEU A 175 -29.37 -42.62 10.70
C LEU A 175 -29.27 -41.69 9.46
N GLY A 176 -29.58 -42.23 8.27
CA GLY A 176 -30.30 -41.51 7.21
C GLY A 176 -29.50 -40.70 6.17
N ALA A 177 -29.16 -41.34 5.05
CA ALA A 177 -28.98 -40.68 3.74
C ALA A 177 -30.36 -40.14 3.21
N PRO A 178 -30.49 -39.28 2.17
CA PRO A 178 -29.68 -39.33 0.95
C PRO A 178 -29.32 -38.00 0.24
N LEU A 179 -28.32 -38.16 -0.63
CA LEU A 179 -27.79 -37.27 -1.65
C LEU A 179 -28.86 -36.77 -2.63
N ARG A 180 -28.76 -35.50 -3.05
CA ARG A 180 -29.61 -34.91 -4.10
C ARG A 180 -28.77 -34.67 -5.39
N PRO A 181 -29.31 -34.94 -6.60
CA PRO A 181 -28.52 -35.05 -7.84
C PRO A 181 -28.36 -33.72 -8.61
N HIS A 182 -27.25 -33.64 -9.36
CA HIS A 182 -26.92 -32.64 -10.36
C HIS A 182 -27.85 -32.70 -11.61
N SER A 183 -28.21 -31.54 -12.14
CA SER A 183 -28.89 -31.36 -13.44
C SER A 183 -27.88 -31.31 -14.60
N PRO A 184 -28.17 -31.93 -15.76
CA PRO A 184 -27.44 -31.67 -17.00
C PRO A 184 -28.27 -30.84 -18.01
N SER A 185 -27.62 -29.91 -18.71
CA SER A 185 -28.16 -29.22 -19.89
C SER A 185 -27.76 -29.95 -21.18
N PRO A 186 -28.67 -30.13 -22.17
CA PRO A 186 -28.30 -30.57 -23.50
C PRO A 186 -28.48 -29.46 -24.55
N LEU A 187 -27.44 -29.20 -25.35
CA LEU A 187 -27.56 -28.52 -26.64
C LEU A 187 -26.55 -29.14 -27.61
N ASN A 188 -27.04 -30.05 -28.45
CA ASN A 188 -26.48 -30.25 -29.79
C ASN A 188 -27.44 -31.11 -30.62
N ARG A 189 -27.96 -30.56 -31.72
CA ARG A 189 -28.42 -31.36 -32.85
C ARG A 189 -28.23 -30.59 -34.16
N VAL A 190 -27.20 -30.99 -34.88
CA VAL A 190 -27.03 -30.80 -36.32
C VAL A 190 -27.58 -32.04 -36.99
N PHE A 191 -28.36 -31.92 -38.08
CA PHE A 191 -28.40 -32.93 -39.15
C PHE A 191 -28.84 -32.31 -40.49
N TYR A 192 -28.20 -32.82 -41.55
CA TYR A 192 -28.27 -32.43 -42.97
C TYR A 192 -29.53 -32.97 -43.70
N GLY A 193 -30.00 -32.18 -44.68
CA GLY A 193 -30.36 -32.57 -46.06
C GLY A 193 -31.43 -33.63 -46.37
N LYS A 194 -32.47 -33.22 -47.12
CA LYS A 194 -32.77 -33.70 -48.48
C LYS A 194 -33.69 -32.72 -49.20
#